data_AF-A0A6G9SM41-F1
#
_entry.id   AF-A0A6G9SM41-F1
#
_cell.length_a   1.000
_cell.length_b   1.000
_cell.length_c   1.000
_cell.angle_alpha   90.00
_cell.angle_beta   90.00
_cell.angle_gamma   90.00
#
_symmetry.space_group_name_H-M   'P 1'
#
loop_
_entity.id
_entity.type
_entity.pdbx_description
1 polymer ?
#
loop_
_entity_poly.entity_id
_entity_poly.type
_entity_poly.pdbx_seq_one_letter_code
_entity_poly.pdbx_strand_id
1 'polypeptide(L)'
;MYEPQDTKKGKFYNQNLPKIIVAILFAIIIATCGYFTTLLLLFNLDISSIFNKRYPTSIPDIDNQSQCENSERIWRYQKCWDYQHDPLF
;
A
#
# COMPACT_ATOMS: atom_id res chain seq x y z
N MET A 1 -26.74 -26.00 -54.94
CA MET A 1 -27.07 -24.70 -54.33
C MET A 1 -25.93 -24.34 -53.39
N TYR A 2 -25.05 -23.42 -53.78
CA TYR A 2 -23.84 -23.08 -53.00
C TYR A 2 -24.18 -21.88 -52.11
N GLU A 3 -24.14 -22.05 -50.79
CA GLU A 3 -24.30 -20.93 -49.86
C GLU A 3 -23.00 -20.09 -49.82
N PRO A 4 -23.09 -18.76 -49.93
CA PRO A 4 -21.93 -17.88 -49.89
C PRO A 4 -21.16 -18.03 -48.56
N GLN A 5 -19.83 -18.14 -48.63
CA GLN A 5 -18.97 -18.30 -47.45
C GLN A 5 -19.08 -17.12 -46.45
N ASP A 6 -19.42 -15.92 -46.93
CA ASP A 6 -19.59 -14.73 -46.09
C ASP A 6 -20.79 -14.81 -45.14
N THR A 7 -21.87 -15.49 -45.53
CA THR A 7 -23.03 -15.68 -44.64
C THR A 7 -22.69 -16.65 -43.50
N LYS A 8 -21.82 -17.64 -43.73
CA LYS A 8 -21.32 -18.55 -42.68
C LYS A 8 -20.42 -17.83 -41.68
N LYS A 9 -19.50 -16.98 -42.14
CA LYS A 9 -18.61 -16.19 -41.26
C LYS A 9 -19.39 -15.17 -40.42
N GLY A 10 -20.34 -14.45 -41.03
CA GLY A 10 -21.21 -13.50 -40.33
C GLY A 10 -22.07 -14.18 -39.25
N LYS A 11 -22.61 -15.38 -39.54
CA LYS A 11 -23.42 -16.14 -38.59
C LYS A 11 -22.60 -16.69 -37.42
N PHE A 12 -21.37 -17.16 -37.67
CA PHE A 12 -20.44 -17.61 -36.63
C PHE A 12 -19.96 -16.45 -35.73
N TYR A 13 -19.66 -15.30 -36.32
CA TYR A 13 -19.28 -14.10 -35.58
C TYR A 13 -20.41 -13.63 -34.67
N ASN A 14 -21.64 -13.53 -35.19
CA ASN A 14 -22.79 -13.05 -34.42
C ASN A 14 -23.17 -13.97 -33.24
N GLN A 15 -22.96 -15.28 -33.37
CA GLN A 15 -23.20 -16.24 -32.29
C GLN A 15 -22.13 -16.20 -31.18
N ASN A 16 -20.89 -15.84 -31.52
CA ASN A 16 -19.78 -15.78 -30.56
C ASN A 16 -19.54 -14.38 -30.00
N LEU A 17 -20.04 -13.33 -30.67
CA LEU A 17 -20.01 -11.94 -30.23
C LEU A 17 -20.47 -11.73 -28.77
N PRO A 18 -21.63 -12.25 -28.30
CA PRO A 18 -22.04 -12.05 -26.91
C PRO A 18 -21.08 -12.69 -25.91
N LYS A 19 -20.47 -13.83 -26.25
CA LYS A 19 -19.47 -14.49 -25.38
C LYS A 19 -18.19 -13.66 -25.26
N ILE A 20 -17.75 -13.06 -26.38
CA ILE A 20 -16.59 -12.17 -26.42
C ILE A 20 -16.89 -10.90 -25.60
N ILE A 21 -18.07 -10.30 -25.74
CA ILE A 21 -18.48 -9.13 -24.98
C ILE A 21 -18.48 -9.43 -23.47
N VAL A 22 -19.04 -10.58 -23.05
CA VAL A 22 -19.03 -10.99 -21.63
C VAL A 22 -17.60 -11.17 -21.12
N ALA A 23 -16.71 -11.78 -21.90
CA ALA A 23 -15.31 -11.95 -21.52
C ALA A 23 -14.58 -10.60 -21.35
N ILE A 24 -14.83 -9.64 -22.24
CA ILE A 24 -14.26 -8.29 -22.17
C ILE A 24 -14.79 -7.56 -20.92
N LEU A 25 -16.10 -7.61 -20.66
CA LEU A 25 -16.69 -7.00 -19.48
C LEU A 25 -16.11 -7.58 -18.18
N PHE A 26 -15.93 -8.91 -18.13
CA PHE A 26 -15.32 -9.57 -16.99
C PHE A 26 -13.86 -9.15 -16.78
N ALA A 27 -13.08 -9.05 -17.86
CA ALA A 27 -11.70 -8.57 -17.80
C ALA A 27 -11.61 -7.12 -17.29
N ILE A 28 -12.52 -6.24 -17.73
CA ILE A 28 -12.60 -4.85 -17.25
C ILE A 28 -12.93 -4.81 -15.76
N ILE A 29 -13.86 -5.63 -15.28
CA ILE A 29 -14.22 -5.69 -13.86
C ILE A 29 -13.01 -6.13 -13.01
N ILE A 30 -12.28 -7.16 -13.43
CA ILE A 30 -11.09 -7.61 -12.71
C ILE A 30 -10.02 -6.52 -12.70
N ALA A 31 -9.76 -5.89 -13.85
CA ALA A 31 -8.74 -4.84 -13.97
C ALA A 31 -9.07 -3.62 -13.10
N THR A 32 -10.33 -3.17 -13.11
CA THR A 32 -10.78 -2.05 -12.29
C THR A 32 -10.73 -2.39 -10.80
N CYS A 33 -11.20 -3.56 -10.40
CA CYS A 33 -11.12 -4.01 -9.00
C CYS A 33 -9.66 -4.13 -8.52
N GLY A 34 -8.77 -4.69 -9.33
CA GLY A 34 -7.34 -4.74 -9.06
C GLY A 34 -6.71 -3.36 -8.92
N TYR A 35 -7.07 -2.41 -9.79
CA TYR A 35 -6.58 -1.04 -9.72
C TYR A 35 -7.04 -0.30 -8.45
N PHE A 36 -8.33 -0.42 -8.08
CA PHE A 36 -8.85 0.23 -6.87
C PHE A 36 -8.28 -0.39 -5.59
N THR A 37 -8.07 -1.71 -5.56
CA THR A 37 -7.46 -2.38 -4.40
C THR A 37 -6.01 -1.98 -4.20
N THR A 38 -5.20 -1.86 -5.26
CA THR A 38 -3.82 -1.38 -5.15
C THR A 38 -3.75 0.08 -4.73
N LEU A 39 -4.63 0.94 -5.25
CA LEU A 39 -4.74 2.33 -4.80
C LEU A 39 -5.09 2.41 -3.32
N LEU A 40 -6.10 1.66 -2.86
CA LEU A 40 -6.47 1.61 -1.44
C LEU A 40 -5.29 1.19 -0.57
N LEU A 41 -4.55 0.16 -0.97
CA LEU A 41 -3.36 -0.27 -0.23
C LEU A 41 -2.31 0.85 -0.18
N LEU A 42 -2.02 1.51 -1.29
CA LEU A 42 -1.05 2.61 -1.35
C LEU A 42 -1.48 3.81 -0.49
N PHE A 43 -2.76 4.17 -0.46
CA PHE A 43 -3.27 5.25 0.39
C PHE A 43 -3.24 4.91 1.89
N ASN A 44 -3.39 3.63 2.26
CA ASN A 44 -3.30 3.18 3.65
C ASN A 44 -1.86 2.90 4.10
N LEU A 45 -0.89 2.88 3.18
CA LEU A 45 0.52 2.83 3.52
C LEU A 45 0.97 4.22 3.97
N ASP A 46 0.90 4.46 5.27
CA ASP A 46 1.57 5.60 5.89
C ASP A 46 3.09 5.36 5.90
N ILE A 47 3.72 5.61 4.75
CA ILE A 47 5.17 5.55 4.56
C ILE A 47 5.87 6.45 5.59
N SER A 48 5.25 7.56 5.97
CA SER A 48 5.83 8.46 6.98
C SER A 48 5.89 7.80 8.36
N SER A 49 4.90 6.99 8.74
CA SER A 49 4.94 6.21 10.00
C SER A 49 6.03 5.14 10.01
N ILE A 50 6.37 4.55 8.85
CA ILE A 50 7.38 3.49 8.74
C ILE A 50 8.77 4.08 8.93
N PHE A 51 9.05 5.23 8.31
CA PHE A 51 10.38 5.85 8.35
C PHE A 51 10.57 6.84 9.52
N ASN A 52 9.50 7.38 10.12
CA ASN A 52 9.61 8.32 11.25
C ASN A 52 9.41 7.66 12.62
N LYS A 53 9.38 6.32 12.69
CA LYS A 53 9.25 5.61 13.96
C LYS A 53 10.59 5.66 14.72
N ARG A 54 10.85 6.80 15.36
CA ARG A 54 11.96 6.95 16.30
C ARG A 54 11.70 6.07 17.51
N TYR A 55 12.59 5.11 17.75
CA TYR A 55 12.56 4.26 18.93
C TYR A 55 13.52 4.85 19.97
N PRO A 56 13.02 5.62 20.95
CA PRO A 56 13.90 6.23 21.92
C PRO A 56 14.54 5.16 22.81
N THR A 57 15.79 5.40 23.20
CA THR A 57 16.51 4.56 24.16
C THR A 57 16.62 5.27 25.51
N SER A 58 16.57 4.52 26.62
CA SER A 58 16.77 5.10 27.94
C SER A 58 18.26 5.13 28.30
N ILE A 59 18.76 6.26 28.79
CA ILE A 59 20.15 6.41 29.22
C ILE A 59 20.29 5.92 30.67
N PRO A 60 21.13 4.91 30.95
CA PRO A 60 21.24 4.31 32.28
C PRO A 60 21.96 5.18 33.31
N ASP A 61 22.84 6.09 32.88
CA ASP A 61 23.67 6.90 33.79
C ASP A 61 23.03 8.26 34.17
N ILE A 62 21.77 8.50 33.79
CA ILE A 62 21.06 9.76 34.06
C ILE A 62 19.75 9.46 34.79
N ASP A 63 19.82 9.54 36.12
CA ASP A 63 18.69 9.32 37.03
C ASP A 63 18.08 10.63 37.56
N ASN A 64 18.54 11.78 37.07
CA ASN A 64 18.08 13.09 37.48
C ASN A 64 17.40 13.84 36.32
N GLN A 65 16.17 14.30 36.55
CA GLN A 65 15.41 15.10 35.59
C GLN A 65 16.16 16.35 35.12
N SER A 66 16.77 17.11 36.04
CA SER A 66 17.50 18.33 35.70
C SER A 66 18.68 18.06 34.78
N GLN A 67 19.39 16.96 35.01
CA GLN A 67 20.52 16.55 34.19
C GLN A 67 20.07 16.10 32.79
N CYS A 68 18.92 15.41 32.70
CA CYS A 68 18.35 14.99 31.43
C CYS A 68 17.91 16.18 30.57
N GLU A 69 17.14 17.10 31.15
CA GLU A 69 16.58 18.26 30.43
C GLU A 69 17.66 19.27 30.01
N ASN A 70 18.74 19.41 30.79
CA ASN A 70 19.91 20.22 30.41
C ASN A 70 20.64 19.69 29.16
N SER A 71 20.43 18.42 28.80
CA SER A 71 21.03 17.78 27.62
C SER A 71 20.11 17.75 26.40
N GLU A 72 19.03 18.54 26.40
CA GLU A 72 18.00 18.58 25.35
C GLU A 72 17.29 17.22 25.13
N ARG A 73 17.28 16.36 26.15
CA ARG A 73 16.60 15.05 26.15
C ARG A 73 15.29 15.11 26.92
N ILE A 74 14.46 14.07 26.75
CA ILE A 74 13.12 14.04 27.34
C ILE A 74 13.12 13.18 28.59
N TRP A 75 12.75 13.76 29.74
CA TRP A 75 12.49 13.01 30.95
C TRP A 75 11.07 12.42 30.94
N ARG A 76 10.94 11.08 31.01
CA ARG A 76 9.63 10.40 31.06
C ARG A 76 9.75 9.07 31.79
N TYR A 77 8.75 8.74 32.63
CA TYR A 77 8.72 7.49 33.41
C TYR A 77 9.97 7.27 34.27
N GLN A 78 10.46 8.34 34.94
CA GLN A 78 11.66 8.31 35.78
C GLN A 78 12.93 7.87 35.03
N LYS A 79 12.96 8.07 33.71
CA LYS A 79 14.10 7.78 32.85
C LYS A 79 14.35 8.93 31.89
N CYS A 80 15.61 9.11 31.53
CA CYS A 80 16.00 10.01 30.46
C CYS A 80 15.95 9.28 29.11
N TRP A 81 15.16 9.80 28.17
CA TRP A 81 14.97 9.21 26.84
C TRP A 81 15.71 10.01 25.77
N ASP A 82 16.51 9.29 24.99
CA ASP A 82 17.22 9.81 23.84
C ASP A 82 16.48 9.48 22.54
N TYR A 83 16.17 10.51 21.76
CA TYR A 83 15.49 10.44 20.46
C TYR A 83 16.41 10.81 19.29
N GLN A 84 17.68 11.11 19.55
CA GLN A 84 18.66 11.49 18.53
C GLN A 84 19.22 10.27 17.81
N HIS A 85 19.19 9.09 18.44
CA HIS A 85 19.70 7.85 17.87
C HIS A 85 18.58 7.03 17.24
N ASP A 86 18.75 6.68 15.97
CA ASP A 86 17.93 5.70 15.27
C ASP A 86 18.53 4.32 15.55
N PRO A 87 17.78 3.31 16.04
CA PRO A 87 18.32 1.95 16.17
C PRO A 87 18.80 1.33 14.85
N LEU A 88 18.48 1.95 13.70
CA LEU A 88 19.00 1.56 12.39
C LEU A 88 20.39 2.13 12.06
N PHE A 89 20.99 2.99 12.89
CA PHE A 89 22.34 3.55 12.67
C PHE A 89 23.15 3.82 13.95
#